data_AF-A0A090X557-F1
#
_entry.id   AF-A0A090X557-F1
#
_cell.length_a   1.000
_cell.length_b   1.000
_cell.length_c   1.000
_cell.angle_alpha   90.00
_cell.angle_beta   90.00
_cell.angle_gamma   90.00
#
_symmetry.space_group_name_H-M   'P 1'
#
loop_
_entity.id
_entity.type
_entity.pdbx_description
1 polymer ?
#
loop_
_entity_poly.entity_id
_entity_poly.type
_entity_poly.pdbx_seq_one_letter_code
_entity_poly.pdbx_strand_id
1 'polypeptide(L)'
;MNFKILKPALTACLLFVTVLSFAQKDFQGKAYYESKTTVDMSNFGGGQLSEERKKEIAGRMKSMLEKTFILTFNQSESVYKEEERLEAPSTGRGPRFGAMSFTGGDQYKNVSNKELLQEQEFFGNSF
;
A
#
# COMPACT_ATOMS: atom_id res chain seq x y z
N MET A 1 -46.08 34.19 13.45
CA MET A 1 -44.72 33.66 13.17
C MET A 1 -43.78 34.84 12.96
N ASN A 2 -42.70 34.97 13.74
CA ASN A 2 -41.81 36.13 13.68
C ASN A 2 -40.92 36.08 12.44
N PHE A 3 -41.35 36.72 11.35
CA PHE A 3 -40.62 36.75 10.06
C PHE A 3 -39.19 37.31 10.17
N LYS A 4 -38.90 38.10 11.22
CA LYS A 4 -37.55 38.61 11.52
C LYS A 4 -36.56 37.52 11.92
N ILE A 5 -37.03 36.42 12.51
CA ILE A 5 -36.23 35.27 12.95
C ILE A 5 -36.23 34.16 11.88
N LEU A 6 -37.31 34.05 11.10
CA LEU A 6 -37.45 33.05 10.05
C LEU A 6 -36.42 33.23 8.92
N LYS A 7 -36.17 34.47 8.48
CA LYS A 7 -35.20 34.77 7.41
C LYS A 7 -33.77 34.32 7.74
N PRO A 8 -33.15 34.71 8.87
CA PRO A 8 -31.80 34.27 9.19
C PRO A 8 -31.72 32.75 9.43
N ALA A 9 -32.76 32.13 10.00
CA ALA A 9 -32.81 30.68 10.16
C ALA A 9 -32.83 29.95 8.80
N LEU A 10 -33.59 30.47 7.83
CA LEU A 10 -33.67 29.89 6.49
C LEU A 10 -32.36 30.09 5.72
N THR A 11 -31.72 31.25 5.87
CA THR A 11 -30.37 31.51 5.32
C THR A 11 -29.32 30.57 5.94
N ALA A 12 -29.35 30.37 7.26
CA ALA A 12 -28.44 29.45 7.94
C ALA A 12 -28.65 27.99 7.51
N CYS A 13 -29.91 27.57 7.35
CA CYS A 13 -30.25 26.25 6.83
C CYS A 13 -29.73 26.06 5.40
N LEU A 14 -29.92 27.06 4.53
CA LEU A 14 -29.43 27.02 3.16
C LEU A 14 -27.90 26.94 3.11
N LEU A 15 -27.20 27.73 3.94
CA LEU A 15 -25.75 27.65 4.08
C LEU A 15 -25.30 26.26 4.55
N PHE A 16 -25.96 25.68 5.54
CA PHE A 16 -25.64 24.36 6.05
C PHE A 16 -25.81 23.26 4.98
N VAL A 17 -26.92 23.30 4.24
CA VAL A 17 -27.17 22.35 3.13
C VAL A 17 -26.13 22.49 2.02
N THR A 18 -25.73 23.72 1.68
CA THR A 18 -24.67 23.92 0.68
C THR A 18 -23.33 23.35 1.14
N VAL A 19 -22.89 23.61 2.38
CA VAL A 19 -21.63 23.08 2.90
C VAL A 19 -21.64 21.54 2.88
N LEU A 20 -22.72 20.90 3.32
CA LEU A 20 -22.83 19.45 3.31
C LEU A 20 -22.84 18.84 1.90
N SER A 21 -23.46 19.52 0.93
CA SER A 21 -23.57 19.02 -0.45
C SER A 21 -22.24 19.07 -1.21
N PHE A 22 -21.34 20.00 -0.85
CA PHE A 22 -20.08 20.21 -1.57
C PHE A 22 -18.85 19.65 -0.84
N ALA A 23 -18.93 19.30 0.44
CA ALA A 23 -17.78 18.83 1.22
C ALA A 23 -17.13 17.52 0.72
N GLN A 24 -17.87 16.68 -0.03
CA GLN A 24 -17.37 15.36 -0.44
C GLN A 24 -16.78 15.33 -1.85
N LYS A 25 -16.95 16.37 -2.68
CA LYS A 25 -16.80 16.28 -4.15
C LYS A 25 -15.43 15.77 -4.63
N ASP A 26 -14.36 16.07 -3.90
CA ASP A 26 -12.97 15.73 -4.29
C ASP A 26 -12.28 14.79 -3.28
N PHE A 27 -13.03 13.86 -2.67
CA PHE A 27 -12.45 12.90 -1.72
C PHE A 27 -11.46 11.97 -2.44
N GLN A 28 -10.18 12.19 -2.16
CA GLN A 28 -9.05 11.39 -2.62
C GLN A 28 -7.97 11.37 -1.55
N GLY A 29 -7.20 10.29 -1.48
CA GLY A 29 -6.17 10.13 -0.47
C GLY A 29 -5.14 9.07 -0.82
N LYS A 30 -4.03 9.11 -0.08
CA LYS A 30 -2.99 8.09 -0.09
C LYS A 30 -2.66 7.70 1.34
N ALA A 31 -2.57 6.40 1.60
CA ALA A 31 -2.06 5.85 2.84
C ALA A 31 -0.81 5.01 2.55
N TYR A 32 0.23 5.20 3.36
CA TYR A 32 1.50 4.49 3.24
C TYR A 32 1.58 3.46 4.37
N TYR A 33 1.83 2.21 4.00
CA TYR A 33 1.98 1.10 4.92
C TYR A 33 3.39 0.54 4.80
N GLU A 34 4.11 0.46 5.91
CA GLU A 34 5.44 -0.14 5.95
C GLU A 34 5.39 -1.47 6.68
N SER A 35 5.90 -2.52 6.06
CA SER A 35 6.18 -3.80 6.71
C SER A 35 7.64 -3.82 7.11
N LYS A 36 7.94 -4.14 8.37
CA LYS A 36 9.30 -4.34 8.88
C LYS A 36 9.37 -5.70 9.55
N THR A 37 9.98 -6.64 8.87
CA THR A 37 10.20 -7.99 9.41
C THR A 37 11.66 -8.16 9.79
N THR A 38 11.93 -8.69 10.98
CA THR A 38 13.29 -9.04 11.41
C THR A 38 13.47 -10.55 11.36
N VAL A 39 14.65 -10.99 10.93
CA VAL A 39 15.02 -12.41 10.92
C VAL A 39 16.18 -12.59 11.87
N ASP A 40 16.07 -13.59 12.75
CA ASP A 40 17.15 -13.99 13.64
C ASP A 40 18.23 -14.72 12.83
N MET A 41 19.36 -14.05 12.66
CA MET A 41 20.51 -14.55 11.90
C MET A 41 21.38 -15.53 12.71
N SER A 42 21.16 -15.67 14.02
CA SER A 42 21.98 -16.53 14.88
C SER A 42 21.83 -18.01 14.53
N ASN A 43 20.60 -18.45 14.23
CA ASN A 43 20.26 -19.82 13.83
C ASN A 43 20.08 -19.98 12.31
N PHE A 44 20.29 -18.93 11.52
CA PHE A 44 20.12 -18.97 10.08
C PHE A 44 21.14 -19.94 9.44
N GLY A 45 20.66 -20.90 8.64
CA GLY A 45 21.51 -21.92 8.02
C GLY A 45 22.15 -22.93 8.99
N GLY A 46 21.57 -23.13 10.18
CA GLY A 46 22.05 -24.14 11.14
C GLY A 46 23.40 -23.82 11.79
N GLY A 47 23.73 -22.52 11.91
CA GLY A 47 24.95 -22.06 12.59
C GLY A 47 26.26 -22.24 11.83
N GLN A 48 26.23 -22.78 10.61
CA GLN A 48 27.42 -23.08 9.80
C GLN A 48 27.89 -21.92 8.89
N LEU A 49 27.20 -20.78 8.92
CA LEU A 49 27.55 -19.60 8.11
C LEU A 49 28.60 -18.73 8.82
N SER A 50 29.62 -18.29 8.08
CA SER A 50 30.57 -17.29 8.58
C SER A 50 29.90 -15.93 8.80
N GLU A 51 30.44 -15.13 9.71
CA GLU A 51 29.90 -13.80 10.06
C GLU A 51 29.82 -12.85 8.85
N GLU A 52 30.80 -12.92 7.94
CA GLU A 52 30.77 -12.14 6.69
C GLU A 52 29.59 -12.52 5.79
N ARG A 53 29.29 -13.82 5.68
CA ARG A 53 28.18 -14.33 4.85
C ARG A 53 26.83 -14.03 5.50
N LYS A 54 26.73 -14.09 6.83
CA LYS A 54 25.53 -13.63 7.55
C LYS A 54 25.23 -12.16 7.26
N LYS A 55 26.25 -11.30 7.24
CA LYS A 55 26.09 -9.87 6.95
C LYS A 55 25.64 -9.60 5.51
N GLU A 56 26.20 -10.32 4.54
CA GLU A 56 25.78 -10.24 3.14
C GLU A 56 24.33 -10.68 2.95
N ILE A 57 23.94 -11.79 3.57
CA ILE A 57 22.57 -12.32 3.52
C ILE A 57 21.61 -11.37 4.23
N ALA A 58 21.95 -10.87 5.41
CA ALA A 58 21.13 -9.89 6.13
C ALA A 58 20.91 -8.62 5.31
N GLY A 59 21.94 -8.14 4.59
CA GLY A 59 21.82 -7.01 3.69
C GLY A 59 20.81 -7.25 2.56
N ARG A 60 20.83 -8.43 1.94
CA ARG A 60 19.86 -8.82 0.89
C ARG A 60 18.46 -9.08 1.43
N MET A 61 18.36 -9.68 2.61
CA MET A 61 17.07 -9.95 3.23
C MET A 61 16.40 -8.65 3.67
N LYS A 62 17.17 -7.64 4.08
CA LYS A 62 16.62 -6.35 4.48
C LYS A 62 15.74 -5.71 3.40
N SER A 63 16.15 -5.74 2.13
CA SER A 63 15.33 -5.18 1.05
C SER A 63 14.03 -5.95 0.84
N MET A 64 14.05 -7.27 1.03
CA MET A 64 12.86 -8.12 0.93
C MET A 64 11.93 -8.04 2.15
N LEU A 65 12.47 -7.74 3.34
CA LEU A 65 11.76 -7.72 4.62
C LEU A 65 11.22 -6.33 4.99
N GLU A 66 11.75 -5.27 4.39
CA GLU A 66 11.30 -3.89 4.53
C GLU A 66 10.59 -3.43 3.27
N LYS A 67 9.28 -3.73 3.17
CA LYS A 67 8.44 -3.36 2.03
C LYS A 67 7.53 -2.17 2.38
N THR A 68 7.31 -1.29 1.42
CA THR A 68 6.34 -0.19 1.53
C THR A 68 5.21 -0.45 0.55
N PHE A 69 3.98 -0.28 1.02
CA PHE A 69 2.77 -0.40 0.21
C PHE A 69 2.01 0.92 0.22
N ILE A 70 1.43 1.28 -0.91
CA ILE A 70 0.69 2.52 -1.09
C ILE A 70 -0.75 2.16 -1.43
N LEU A 71 -1.68 2.58 -0.57
CA LEU A 71 -3.11 2.58 -0.86
C LEU A 71 -3.50 3.95 -1.39
N THR A 72 -3.80 4.05 -2.67
CA THR A 72 -4.39 5.26 -3.27
C THR A 72 -5.89 5.04 -3.42
N PHE A 73 -6.72 5.95 -2.95
CA PHE A 73 -8.17 5.77 -2.97
C PHE A 73 -8.91 7.08 -3.27
N ASN A 74 -10.10 6.93 -3.81
CA ASN A 74 -11.11 7.98 -3.94
C ASN A 74 -12.46 7.47 -3.36
N GLN A 75 -13.58 8.13 -3.65
CA GLN A 75 -14.88 7.71 -3.13
C GLN A 75 -15.31 6.30 -3.56
N SER A 76 -14.93 5.88 -4.76
CA SER A 76 -15.46 4.68 -5.42
C SER A 76 -14.39 3.62 -5.67
N GLU A 77 -13.13 4.01 -5.78
CA GLU A 77 -12.03 3.19 -6.23
C GLU A 77 -10.86 3.25 -5.25
N SER A 78 -10.14 2.14 -5.17
CA SER A 78 -8.91 2.06 -4.41
C SER A 78 -7.93 1.14 -5.12
N VAL A 79 -6.65 1.49 -5.03
CA VAL A 79 -5.54 0.75 -5.62
C VAL A 79 -4.49 0.56 -4.53
N TYR A 80 -4.13 -0.69 -4.25
CA TYR A 80 -3.11 -1.08 -3.29
C TYR A 80 -1.95 -1.72 -4.05
N LYS A 81 -0.78 -1.09 -3.98
CA LYS A 81 0.42 -1.54 -4.70
C LYS A 81 1.65 -1.54 -3.80
N GLU A 82 2.58 -2.45 -4.05
CA GLU A 82 3.92 -2.38 -3.48
C GLU A 82 4.71 -1.26 -4.17
N GLU A 83 5.39 -0.42 -3.40
CA GLU A 83 6.28 0.59 -3.96
C GLU A 83 7.57 -0.11 -4.43
N GLU A 84 7.75 -0.20 -5.75
CA GLU A 84 8.96 -0.78 -6.34
C GLU A 84 10.20 0.01 -5.92
N ARG A 85 10.99 -0.56 -5.02
CA ARG A 85 12.32 -0.06 -4.72
C ARG A 85 13.28 -0.64 -5.75
N LEU A 86 13.90 0.24 -6.55
CA LEU A 86 15.00 -0.12 -7.44
C LEU A 86 16.13 -0.75 -6.60
N GLU A 87 16.20 -2.08 -6.55
CA GLU A 87 17.34 -2.75 -5.93
C GLU A 87 18.61 -2.39 -6.72
N ALA A 88 19.67 -2.01 -6.01
CA ALA A 88 20.98 -1.81 -6.62
C ALA A 88 21.38 -3.10 -7.35
N PRO A 89 21.98 -3.03 -8.55
CA PRO A 89 22.31 -4.21 -9.35
C PRO A 89 23.27 -5.11 -8.57
N SER A 90 22.75 -6.16 -7.94
CA SER A 90 23.58 -7.11 -7.21
C SER A 90 24.36 -7.94 -8.23
N THR A 91 25.65 -7.66 -8.30
CA THR A 91 26.58 -8.34 -9.18
C THR A 91 26.83 -9.73 -8.61
N GLY A 92 26.23 -10.75 -9.22
CA GLY A 92 26.63 -12.14 -9.00
C GLY A 92 25.51 -13.07 -8.57
N ARG A 93 25.19 -14.00 -9.50
CA ARG A 93 24.58 -15.31 -9.27
C ARG A 93 23.04 -15.37 -9.18
N GLY A 94 22.42 -15.11 -10.33
CA GLY A 94 21.22 -15.80 -10.82
C GLY A 94 19.87 -15.23 -10.36
N PRO A 95 18.85 -15.23 -11.24
CA PRO A 95 17.50 -14.67 -10.99
C PRO A 95 16.66 -15.45 -9.96
N ARG A 96 17.28 -16.31 -9.14
CA ARG A 96 16.58 -17.27 -8.27
C ARG A 96 16.09 -16.67 -6.95
N PHE A 97 16.66 -15.54 -6.51
CA PHE A 97 16.31 -14.94 -5.22
C PHE A 97 15.44 -13.67 -5.31
N GLY A 98 15.51 -12.92 -6.42
CA GLY A 98 14.71 -11.70 -6.61
C GLY A 98 13.27 -11.96 -7.10
N ALA A 99 13.01 -13.12 -7.71
CA ALA A 99 11.71 -13.47 -8.31
C ALA A 99 10.74 -14.18 -7.34
N MET A 100 11.11 -14.34 -6.06
CA MET A 100 10.25 -14.96 -5.04
C MET A 100 9.60 -13.87 -4.18
N SER A 101 8.98 -12.87 -4.83
CA SER A 101 8.02 -12.00 -4.14
C SER A 101 6.73 -12.80 -3.96
N PHE A 102 6.58 -13.44 -2.79
CA PHE A 102 5.31 -14.01 -2.34
C PHE A 102 4.31 -12.93 -1.90
N THR A 103 4.54 -11.67 -2.26
CA THR A 103 3.59 -10.60 -1.96
C THR A 103 2.41 -10.70 -2.91
N GLY A 104 1.19 -10.63 -2.38
CA GLY A 104 0.00 -10.47 -3.21
C GLY A 104 0.19 -9.21 -4.03
N GLY A 105 0.13 -9.33 -5.36
CA GLY A 105 0.41 -8.24 -6.28
C GLY A 105 -0.63 -7.13 -6.19
N ASP A 106 -0.63 -6.26 -7.19
CA ASP A 106 -1.49 -5.08 -7.22
C ASP A 106 -2.96 -5.44 -7.04
N GLN A 107 -3.63 -4.74 -6.12
CA GLN A 107 -5.05 -4.93 -5.88
C GLN A 107 -5.81 -3.68 -6.29
N TYR A 108 -6.80 -3.84 -7.15
CA TYR A 108 -7.78 -2.82 -7.50
C TYR A 108 -9.14 -3.20 -6.93
N LYS A 109 -9.83 -2.22 -6.34
CA LYS A 109 -11.18 -2.41 -5.82
C LYS A 109 -12.04 -1.22 -6.16
N ASN A 110 -13.20 -1.50 -6.75
CA ASN A 110 -14.24 -0.52 -7.05
C ASN A 110 -15.53 -0.89 -6.33
N VAL A 111 -15.97 -0.07 -5.38
CA VAL A 111 -17.18 -0.31 -4.60
C VAL A 111 -18.46 0.07 -5.35
N SER A 112 -18.38 0.96 -6.33
CA SER A 112 -19.52 1.36 -7.17
C SER A 112 -19.96 0.23 -8.09
N ASN A 113 -18.98 -0.45 -8.72
CA ASN A 113 -19.23 -1.58 -9.61
C ASN A 113 -19.20 -2.94 -8.88
N LYS A 114 -18.83 -2.96 -7.60
CA LYS A 114 -18.55 -4.19 -6.81
C LYS A 114 -17.47 -5.07 -7.46
N GLU A 115 -16.46 -4.44 -8.05
CA GLU A 115 -15.36 -5.11 -8.72
C GLU A 115 -14.15 -5.19 -7.77
N LEU A 116 -13.49 -6.35 -7.78
CA LEU A 116 -12.22 -6.58 -7.09
C LEU A 116 -11.32 -7.34 -8.05
N LEU A 117 -10.20 -6.73 -8.41
CA LEU A 117 -9.16 -7.32 -9.24
C LEU A 117 -7.89 -7.43 -8.38
N GLN A 118 -7.25 -8.58 -8.42
CA GLN A 118 -6.01 -8.81 -7.72
C GLN A 118 -5.07 -9.49 -8.70
N GLU A 119 -3.94 -8.86 -8.98
CA GLU A 119 -2.87 -9.50 -9.71
C GLU A 119 -2.13 -10.43 -8.76
N GLN A 120 -1.95 -11.68 -9.17
CA GLN A 120 -1.18 -12.64 -8.42
C GLN A 120 -0.06 -13.19 -9.30
N GLU A 121 1.18 -12.80 -8.98
CA GLU A 121 2.34 -13.38 -9.64
C GLU A 121 2.70 -14.72 -8.98
N PHE A 122 2.72 -15.78 -9.76
CA PHE A 122 3.07 -17.12 -9.32
C PHE A 122 4.18 -17.69 -10.21
N PHE A 123 5.37 -17.83 -9.62
CA PHE A 123 6.57 -18.35 -10.30
C PHE A 123 6.90 -17.64 -11.62
N GLY A 124 6.77 -16.31 -11.67
CA GLY A 124 7.06 -15.50 -12.87
C GLY A 124 5.94 -15.48 -13.91
N ASN A 125 4.74 -15.95 -13.57
CA ASN A 125 3.55 -15.80 -14.39
C ASN A 125 2.52 -14.94 -13.62
N SER A 126 2.00 -13.88 -14.23
CA SER A 126 0.89 -13.08 -13.67
C SER A 126 -0.45 -13.73 -13.99
N PHE A 127 -1.36 -13.76 -13.01
CA PHE A 127 -2.75 -14.22 -13.11
C PHE A 127 -3.72 -13.18 -12.60
#